data_AF-A0A519YQR7-F1
#
_entry.id   AF-A0A519YQR7-F1
#
_cell.length_a   1.000
_cell.length_b   1.000
_cell.length_c   1.000
_cell.angle_alpha   90.00
_cell.angle_beta   90.00
_cell.angle_gamma   90.00
#
_symmetry.space_group_name_H-M   'P 1'
#
loop_
_entity.id
_entity.type
_entity.pdbx_description
1 polymer ?
#
loop_
_entity_poly.entity_id
_entity_poly.type
_entity_poly.pdbx_seq_one_letter_code
_entity_poly.pdbx_strand_id
1 'polypeptide(L)'
;MSLNWRKDSTVEEWETNRTNYTARGFEIKNTQVDGVGMPNNWGIVTSVMDSAGFEKLEVIRGANGLLTGVGNGSGTINYVRKRPTNTAQGSATFTLGSYSGKRSEIDYSTPFTDDAEWAGRVVAATESEDSYLRGLHNDHQYLYGVVDGQLTENSTITAGYSYQNADTTGNLWGALVLSYGDKTQAEFDRGVSTTQDWTHWYTNNTTAFVEYTYQLAPNWEAKLTYN
;
A
#
# COMPACT_ATOMS: atom_id res chain seq x y z
N MET A 1 3.48 -6.27 -5.98
CA MET A 1 3.85 -5.42 -7.13
C MET A 1 5.12 -4.63 -6.77
N SER A 2 6.30 -4.94 -7.33
CA SER A 2 7.49 -4.12 -7.09
C SER A 2 7.35 -2.81 -7.87
N LEU A 3 7.36 -1.66 -7.19
CA LEU A 3 7.42 -0.36 -7.85
C LEU A 3 8.74 -0.26 -8.64
N ASN A 4 8.68 -0.46 -9.96
CA ASN A 4 9.78 -0.15 -10.86
C ASN A 4 9.83 1.37 -11.04
N TRP A 5 10.62 2.05 -10.20
CA TRP A 5 10.80 3.49 -10.24
C TRP A 5 11.45 3.94 -11.55
N ARG A 6 10.78 4.85 -12.29
CA ARG A 6 11.36 5.51 -13.47
C ARG A 6 12.37 6.58 -13.03
N LYS A 7 13.21 6.99 -13.99
CA LYS A 7 14.49 7.75 -13.92
C LYS A 7 14.66 8.97 -12.98
N ASP A 8 13.65 9.42 -12.21
CA ASP A 8 13.70 10.70 -11.45
C ASP A 8 13.22 10.61 -9.99
N SER A 9 13.16 9.40 -9.42
CA SER A 9 12.71 9.13 -8.04
C SER A 9 13.64 8.12 -7.37
N THR A 10 14.02 8.38 -6.12
CA THR A 10 14.87 7.46 -5.33
C THR A 10 14.06 6.82 -4.21
N VAL A 11 14.42 5.58 -3.90
CA VAL A 11 13.94 4.84 -2.74
C VAL A 11 15.08 4.80 -1.75
N GLU A 12 14.84 5.35 -0.56
CA GLU A 12 15.79 5.31 0.54
C GLU A 12 15.15 4.54 1.69
N GLU A 13 15.68 3.36 1.97
CA GLU A 13 15.29 2.60 3.15
C GLU A 13 16.13 3.09 4.33
N TRP A 14 15.48 3.80 5.26
CA TRP A 14 16.16 4.34 6.45
C TRP A 14 16.45 3.22 7.44
N GLU A 15 15.50 2.29 7.57
CA GLU A 15 15.48 1.14 8.48
C GLU A 15 14.64 0.03 7.83
N THR A 16 14.70 -1.20 8.36
CA THR A 16 14.08 -2.43 7.79
C THR A 16 12.57 -2.37 7.54
N ASN A 17 11.90 -1.35 8.08
CA ASN A 17 10.45 -1.18 8.06
C ASN A 17 10.03 0.22 7.59
N ARG A 18 10.99 1.05 7.19
CA ARG A 18 10.75 2.46 6.88
C ARG A 18 11.44 2.84 5.58
N THR A 19 10.62 2.89 4.55
CA THR A 19 11.02 3.33 3.21
C THR A 19 10.56 4.76 2.97
N ASN A 20 11.50 5.61 2.57
CA ASN A 20 11.23 6.96 2.09
C ASN A 20 11.26 6.99 0.57
N TYR A 21 10.24 7.64 -0.01
CA TYR A 21 10.16 7.91 -1.43
C TYR A 21 10.52 9.37 -1.67
N THR A 22 11.46 9.65 -2.56
CA THR A 22 11.79 11.03 -2.94
C THR A 22 11.52 11.29 -4.42
N ALA A 23 11.11 12.51 -4.73
CA ALA A 23 11.01 13.02 -6.09
C ALA A 23 11.52 14.47 -6.14
N ARG A 24 12.37 14.76 -7.13
CA ARG A 24 12.95 16.10 -7.36
C ARG A 24 13.65 16.70 -6.12
N GLY A 25 14.31 15.87 -5.32
CA GLY A 25 15.04 16.29 -4.11
C GLY A 25 14.17 16.54 -2.87
N PHE A 26 12.88 16.21 -2.92
CA PHE A 26 11.96 16.32 -1.80
C PHE A 26 11.30 14.96 -1.52
N GLU A 27 11.09 14.65 -0.25
CA GLU A 27 10.35 13.46 0.19
C GLU A 27 8.87 13.53 -0.25
N ILE A 28 8.31 12.45 -0.79
CA ILE A 28 6.89 12.34 -1.08
C ILE A 28 6.17 11.99 0.22
N LYS A 29 5.49 12.99 0.80
CA LYS A 29 4.73 12.82 2.05
C LYS A 29 3.24 12.63 1.83
N ASN A 30 2.75 13.00 0.65
CA ASN A 30 1.33 12.97 0.32
C ASN A 30 0.96 11.65 -0.36
N THR A 31 0.16 10.85 0.34
CA THR A 31 -0.48 9.63 -0.19
C THR A 31 -1.98 9.83 -0.25
N GLN A 32 -2.61 9.26 -1.28
CA GLN A 32 -4.05 9.28 -1.50
C GLN A 32 -4.56 7.87 -1.76
N VAL A 33 -5.82 7.61 -1.39
CA VAL A 33 -6.55 6.42 -1.84
C VAL A 33 -7.78 6.90 -2.59
N ASP A 34 -7.92 6.48 -3.84
CA ASP A 34 -8.95 6.94 -4.78
C ASP A 34 -9.09 8.48 -4.82
N GLY A 35 -7.96 9.19 -4.78
CA GLY A 35 -7.88 10.65 -4.80
C GLY A 35 -8.18 11.34 -3.47
N VAL A 36 -8.59 10.61 -2.42
CA VAL A 36 -8.80 11.17 -1.08
C VAL A 36 -7.48 11.18 -0.31
N GLY A 37 -7.07 12.36 0.15
CA GLY A 37 -5.86 12.56 0.96
C GLY A 37 -5.91 11.78 2.26
N MET A 38 -4.87 10.97 2.51
CA MET A 38 -4.66 10.39 3.83
C MET A 38 -3.89 11.40 4.70
N PRO A 39 -4.40 11.74 5.90
CA PRO A 39 -3.67 12.63 6.80
C PRO A 39 -2.40 11.93 7.29
N ASN A 40 -1.26 12.23 6.66
CA ASN A 40 0.05 11.76 7.11
C ASN A 40 0.59 12.71 8.18
N ASN A 41 0.09 12.58 9.42
CA ASN A 41 0.41 13.52 10.51
C ASN A 41 1.88 13.47 10.97
N TRP A 42 2.65 12.45 10.56
CA TRP A 42 4.05 12.24 10.97
C TRP A 42 5.06 12.23 9.82
N GLY A 43 4.60 12.38 8.57
CA GLY A 43 5.46 12.42 7.39
C GLY A 43 6.18 11.10 7.06
N ILE A 44 5.86 10.01 7.76
CA ILE A 44 6.47 8.68 7.60
C ILE A 44 5.35 7.72 7.20
N VAL A 45 5.50 7.03 6.07
CA VAL A 45 4.62 5.91 5.70
C VAL A 45 4.97 4.74 6.62
N THR A 46 4.35 4.70 7.81
CA THR A 46 4.60 3.67 8.84
C THR A 46 3.89 2.35 8.57
N SER A 47 3.25 2.20 7.41
CA SER A 47 2.63 0.95 6.96
C SER A 47 2.81 0.81 5.47
N VAL A 48 3.58 -0.21 5.08
CA VAL A 48 3.62 -0.70 3.70
C VAL A 48 2.21 -1.19 3.37
N MET A 49 1.45 -0.45 2.56
CA MET A 49 0.15 -0.90 2.09
C MET A 49 0.34 -2.06 1.11
N ASP A 50 -0.38 -3.18 1.30
CA ASP A 50 -0.33 -4.28 0.35
C ASP A 50 -0.85 -3.83 -1.02
N SER A 51 -0.07 -4.08 -2.06
CA SER A 51 -0.47 -3.76 -3.44
C SER A 51 -1.63 -4.60 -3.98
N ALA A 52 -1.93 -5.75 -3.36
CA ALA A 52 -2.92 -6.72 -3.86
C ALA A 52 -4.31 -6.10 -4.02
N GLY A 53 -4.73 -5.21 -3.11
CA GLY A 53 -6.04 -4.54 -3.17
C GLY A 53 -6.12 -3.38 -4.17
N PHE A 54 -5.03 -3.02 -4.83
CA PHE A 54 -4.95 -1.88 -5.74
C PHE A 54 -4.75 -2.32 -7.19
N GLU A 55 -5.44 -1.64 -8.09
CA GLU A 55 -5.34 -1.86 -9.54
C GLU A 55 -4.07 -1.21 -10.07
N LYS A 56 -3.77 -0.01 -9.58
CA LYS A 56 -2.61 0.78 -9.99
C LYS A 56 -2.20 1.79 -8.92
N LEU A 57 -0.95 2.24 -9.07
CA LEU A 57 -0.38 3.36 -8.34
C LEU A 57 -0.10 4.48 -9.33
N GLU A 58 -0.64 5.66 -9.07
CA GLU A 58 -0.44 6.85 -9.88
C GLU A 58 0.50 7.81 -9.17
N VAL A 59 1.57 8.22 -9.84
CA VAL A 59 2.56 9.14 -9.28
C VAL A 59 2.46 10.49 -9.99
N ILE A 60 1.96 11.49 -9.27
CA ILE A 60 1.90 12.87 -9.73
C ILE A 60 3.17 13.57 -9.22
N ARG A 61 3.94 14.18 -10.12
CA ARG A 61 5.22 14.82 -9.79
C ARG A 61 5.08 16.33 -9.77
N GLY A 62 5.65 16.97 -8.75
CA GLY A 62 5.64 18.43 -8.56
C GLY A 62 4.54 18.91 -7.61
N ALA A 63 4.34 20.22 -7.56
CA ALA A 63 3.38 20.86 -6.67
C ALA A 63 1.94 20.57 -7.13
N ASN A 64 1.22 19.76 -6.35
CA ASN A 64 -0.18 19.39 -6.58
C ASN A 64 -1.10 19.91 -5.44
N GLY A 65 -0.93 21.17 -5.04
CA GLY A 65 -1.72 21.74 -3.94
C GLY A 65 -3.23 21.80 -4.23
N LEU A 66 -3.61 21.84 -5.50
CA LEU A 66 -5.02 21.89 -5.91
C LEU A 66 -5.79 20.60 -5.59
N LEU A 67 -5.18 19.43 -5.82
CA LEU A 67 -5.85 18.14 -5.58
C LEU A 67 -5.52 17.54 -4.21
N THR A 68 -4.39 17.94 -3.61
CA THR A 68 -3.90 17.33 -2.37
C THR A 68 -3.99 18.24 -1.15
N GLY A 69 -4.37 19.51 -1.34
CA GLY A 69 -4.39 20.50 -0.28
C GLY A 69 -2.98 20.85 0.20
N VAL A 70 -2.72 20.68 1.49
CA VAL A 70 -1.41 20.97 2.10
C VAL A 70 -0.43 19.86 1.75
N GLY A 71 0.71 20.22 1.17
CA GLY A 71 1.75 19.29 0.76
C GLY A 71 3.05 20.01 0.41
N ASN A 72 4.12 19.25 0.24
CA ASN A 72 5.39 19.78 -0.25
C ASN A 72 5.49 19.64 -1.79
N GLY A 73 6.44 20.35 -2.41
CA GLY A 73 6.61 20.40 -3.87
C GLY A 73 7.14 19.13 -4.53
N SER A 74 7.15 17.99 -3.83
CA SER A 74 7.67 16.70 -4.32
C SER A 74 6.71 16.05 -5.32
N GLY A 75 5.51 15.70 -4.86
CA GLY A 75 4.52 14.94 -5.61
C GLY A 75 3.53 14.20 -4.71
N THR A 76 2.71 13.35 -5.31
CA THR A 76 1.68 12.56 -4.64
C THR A 76 1.64 11.16 -5.22
N ILE A 77 1.52 10.15 -4.35
CA ILE A 77 1.22 8.77 -4.75
C ILE A 77 -0.27 8.53 -4.49
N ASN A 78 -1.04 8.25 -5.53
CA ASN A 78 -2.45 7.88 -5.44
C ASN A 78 -2.61 6.37 -5.68
N TYR A 79 -3.18 5.70 -4.69
CA TYR A 79 -3.52 4.28 -4.72
C TYR A 79 -4.94 4.13 -5.25
N VAL A 80 -5.09 3.45 -6.40
CA VAL A 80 -6.41 3.24 -7.01
C VAL A 80 -6.87 1.83 -6.68
N ARG A 81 -7.95 1.71 -5.90
CA ARG A 81 -8.47 0.41 -5.46
C ARG A 81 -9.01 -0.41 -6.62
N LYS A 82 -8.86 -1.72 -6.51
CA LYS A 82 -9.56 -2.68 -7.37
C LYS A 82 -11.07 -2.53 -7.18
N ARG A 83 -11.81 -2.46 -8.28
CA ARG A 83 -13.28 -2.45 -8.30
C ARG A 83 -13.81 -3.82 -8.76
N PRO A 84 -15.05 -4.19 -8.39
CA PRO A 84 -15.74 -5.33 -8.96
C PRO A 84 -15.88 -5.24 -10.48
N THR A 85 -16.12 -6.40 -11.10
CA THR A 85 -16.37 -6.51 -12.54
C THR A 85 -17.68 -7.21 -12.83
N ASN A 86 -18.33 -6.81 -13.92
CA ASN A 86 -19.64 -7.33 -14.31
C ASN A 86 -19.59 -8.76 -14.89
N THR A 87 -18.41 -9.36 -14.95
CA THR A 87 -18.19 -10.75 -15.32
C THR A 87 -17.36 -11.44 -14.26
N ALA A 88 -17.71 -12.69 -13.93
CA ALA A 88 -16.93 -13.48 -12.99
C ALA A 88 -15.51 -13.70 -13.50
N GLN A 89 -14.53 -13.34 -12.68
CA GLN A 89 -13.11 -13.55 -12.95
C GLN A 89 -12.34 -13.70 -11.64
N GLY A 90 -11.20 -14.38 -11.70
CA GLY A 90 -10.30 -14.44 -10.56
C GLY A 90 -8.93 -14.97 -10.91
N SER A 91 -8.03 -14.82 -9.95
CA SER A 91 -6.67 -15.31 -10.02
C SER A 91 -6.22 -15.82 -8.66
N ALA A 92 -5.33 -16.80 -8.68
CA ALA A 92 -4.60 -17.25 -7.52
C ALA A 92 -3.12 -17.27 -7.89
N THR A 93 -2.30 -16.63 -7.07
CA THR A 93 -0.85 -16.52 -7.28
C THR A 93 -0.12 -17.08 -6.07
N PHE A 94 0.90 -17.90 -6.33
CA PHE A 94 1.81 -18.40 -5.32
C PHE A 94 3.24 -18.09 -5.73
N THR A 95 3.99 -17.43 -4.86
CA THR A 95 5.35 -16.97 -5.10
C THR A 95 6.28 -17.56 -4.04
N LEU A 96 7.41 -18.11 -4.48
CA LEU A 96 8.51 -18.52 -3.63
C LEU A 96 9.74 -17.65 -3.94
N GLY A 97 10.47 -17.26 -2.91
CA GLY A 97 11.63 -16.38 -3.01
C GLY A 97 12.81 -16.87 -2.18
N SER A 98 13.88 -16.08 -2.20
CA SER A 98 15.02 -16.26 -1.30
C SER A 98 14.58 -16.11 0.17
N TYR A 99 15.42 -16.58 1.09
CA TYR A 99 15.20 -16.42 2.54
C TYR A 99 13.84 -16.98 2.98
N SER A 100 13.50 -18.17 2.50
CA SER A 100 12.23 -18.84 2.82
C SER A 100 10.97 -18.04 2.43
N GLY A 101 11.11 -17.00 1.60
CA GLY A 101 10.02 -16.11 1.21
C GLY A 101 8.89 -16.87 0.52
N LYS A 102 7.68 -16.71 1.02
CA LYS A 102 6.46 -17.29 0.46
C LYS A 102 5.36 -16.23 0.47
N ARG A 103 4.67 -16.09 -0.65
CA ARG A 103 3.50 -15.22 -0.78
C ARG A 103 2.37 -15.95 -1.51
N SER A 104 1.16 -15.85 -0.97
CA SER A 104 -0.06 -16.33 -1.61
C SER A 104 -1.02 -15.17 -1.78
N GLU A 105 -1.64 -15.06 -2.95
CA GLU A 105 -2.64 -14.04 -3.27
C GLU A 105 -3.84 -14.69 -3.96
N ILE A 106 -5.04 -14.28 -3.56
CA ILE A 106 -6.29 -14.63 -4.21
C ILE A 106 -7.05 -13.35 -4.50
N ASP A 107 -7.55 -13.22 -5.72
CA ASP A 107 -8.39 -12.11 -6.15
C ASP A 107 -9.56 -12.69 -6.94
N TYR A 108 -10.78 -12.42 -6.49
CA TYR A 108 -11.99 -12.91 -7.13
C TYR A 108 -13.04 -11.82 -7.19
N SER A 109 -13.59 -11.60 -8.38
CA SER A 109 -14.72 -10.70 -8.60
C SER A 109 -15.85 -11.41 -9.33
N THR A 110 -17.08 -11.12 -8.94
CA THR A 110 -18.27 -11.67 -9.57
C THR A 110 -19.46 -10.71 -9.45
N PRO A 111 -20.34 -10.66 -10.46
CA PRO A 111 -21.69 -10.17 -10.26
C PRO A 111 -22.45 -11.08 -9.27
N PHE A 112 -23.39 -10.48 -8.54
CA PHE A 112 -24.30 -11.16 -7.60
C PHE A 112 -25.70 -11.34 -8.18
N THR A 113 -26.03 -10.58 -9.23
CA THR A 113 -27.33 -10.58 -9.91
C THR A 113 -27.16 -10.92 -11.39
N ASP A 114 -28.20 -11.48 -12.01
CA ASP A 114 -28.17 -11.90 -13.43
C ASP A 114 -28.01 -10.71 -14.40
N ASP A 115 -28.50 -9.54 -14.00
CA ASP A 115 -28.34 -8.26 -14.70
C ASP A 115 -26.99 -7.58 -14.45
N ALA A 116 -26.16 -8.14 -13.56
CA ALA A 116 -24.89 -7.59 -13.11
C ALA A 116 -24.98 -6.15 -12.54
N GLU A 117 -26.16 -5.72 -12.05
CA GLU A 117 -26.32 -4.45 -11.34
C GLU A 117 -25.60 -4.41 -10.00
N TRP A 118 -25.40 -5.58 -9.38
CA TRP A 118 -24.63 -5.75 -8.16
C TRP A 118 -23.45 -6.67 -8.40
N ALA A 119 -22.27 -6.26 -7.95
CA ALA A 119 -21.06 -7.05 -8.04
C ALA A 119 -20.17 -6.85 -6.82
N GLY A 120 -19.35 -7.85 -6.52
CA GLY A 120 -18.34 -7.74 -5.48
C GLY A 120 -16.98 -8.22 -5.92
N ARG A 121 -15.99 -7.86 -5.11
CA ARG A 121 -14.62 -8.32 -5.25
C ARG A 121 -14.01 -8.55 -3.87
N VAL A 122 -13.32 -9.68 -3.73
CA VAL A 122 -12.54 -10.02 -2.55
C VAL A 122 -11.11 -10.27 -2.98
N VAL A 123 -10.18 -9.66 -2.27
CA VAL A 123 -8.75 -9.88 -2.42
C VAL A 123 -8.17 -10.26 -1.07
N ALA A 124 -7.38 -11.32 -1.03
CA ALA A 124 -6.65 -11.74 0.15
C ALA A 124 -5.20 -12.02 -0.21
N ALA A 125 -4.27 -11.61 0.64
CA ALA A 125 -2.87 -11.94 0.51
C ALA A 125 -2.25 -12.29 1.85
N THR A 126 -1.27 -13.20 1.81
CA THR A 126 -0.39 -13.48 2.94
C THR A 126 1.03 -13.63 2.43
N GLU A 127 1.97 -13.08 3.18
CA GLU A 127 3.39 -13.11 2.88
C GLU A 127 4.18 -13.36 4.16
N SER A 128 5.22 -14.16 4.04
CA SER A 128 6.12 -14.52 5.14
C SER A 128 7.50 -14.71 4.56
N GLU A 129 8.48 -13.96 5.05
CA GLU A 129 9.85 -14.02 4.55
C GLU A 129 10.86 -13.77 5.67
N ASP A 130 11.96 -14.52 5.63
CA ASP A 130 13.17 -14.16 6.36
C ASP A 130 13.96 -13.14 5.54
N SER A 131 15.05 -12.65 6.11
CA SER A 131 15.95 -11.73 5.42
C SER A 131 17.37 -12.28 5.29
N TYR A 132 18.16 -11.60 4.46
CA TYR A 132 19.61 -11.70 4.53
C TYR A 132 20.15 -11.19 5.87
N LEU A 133 19.42 -10.29 6.54
CA LEU A 133 19.74 -9.78 7.87
C LEU A 133 19.41 -10.82 8.94
N ARG A 134 20.39 -11.09 9.81
CA ARG A 134 20.23 -12.03 10.92
C ARG A 134 19.08 -11.61 11.84
N GLY A 135 18.13 -12.52 12.04
CA GLY A 135 17.04 -12.38 12.99
C GLY A 135 15.85 -11.58 12.49
N LEU A 136 15.92 -11.00 11.28
CA LEU A 136 14.81 -10.25 10.69
C LEU A 136 13.83 -11.22 10.00
N HIS A 137 12.56 -11.12 10.38
CA HIS A 137 11.47 -11.87 9.78
C HIS A 137 10.24 -10.96 9.62
N ASN A 138 9.61 -11.04 8.45
CA ASN A 138 8.43 -10.27 8.10
C ASN A 138 7.25 -11.21 7.86
N ASP A 139 6.13 -10.94 8.54
CA ASP A 139 4.83 -11.56 8.29
C ASP A 139 3.81 -10.48 7.92
N HIS A 140 3.03 -10.75 6.88
CA HIS A 140 2.03 -9.81 6.37
C HIS A 140 0.75 -10.54 5.97
N GLN A 141 -0.37 -9.94 6.32
CA GLN A 141 -1.70 -10.41 5.98
C GLN A 141 -2.54 -9.23 5.52
N TYR A 142 -3.26 -9.43 4.42
CA TYR A 142 -4.13 -8.43 3.82
C TYR A 142 -5.45 -9.05 3.40
N LEU A 143 -6.54 -8.34 3.69
CA LEU A 143 -7.88 -8.67 3.24
C LEU A 143 -8.55 -7.39 2.75
N TYR A 144 -9.16 -7.46 1.58
CA TYR A 144 -9.96 -6.40 1.00
C TYR A 144 -11.25 -6.97 0.43
N GLY A 145 -12.36 -6.29 0.71
CA GLY A 145 -13.66 -6.59 0.15
C GLY A 145 -14.33 -5.30 -0.31
N VAL A 146 -14.99 -5.36 -1.45
CA VAL A 146 -15.77 -4.24 -1.99
C VAL A 146 -17.00 -4.76 -2.70
N VAL A 147 -18.09 -4.02 -2.58
CA VAL A 147 -19.35 -4.24 -3.28
C VAL A 147 -19.74 -2.95 -3.99
N ASP A 148 -20.07 -3.08 -5.27
CA ASP A 148 -20.63 -2.03 -6.12
C ASP A 148 -22.06 -2.44 -6.48
N GLY A 149 -22.99 -1.49 -6.42
CA GLY A 149 -24.40 -1.74 -6.70
C GLY A 149 -25.09 -0.54 -7.35
N GLN A 150 -25.84 -0.77 -8.43
CA GLN A 150 -26.74 0.22 -8.97
C GLN A 150 -27.98 0.34 -8.06
N LEU A 151 -28.20 1.52 -7.49
CA LEU A 151 -29.41 1.80 -6.70
C LEU A 151 -30.59 2.20 -7.60
N THR A 152 -30.27 2.81 -8.74
CA THR A 152 -31.20 3.23 -9.81
C THR A 152 -30.43 3.25 -11.13
N GLU A 153 -31.11 3.45 -12.26
CA GLU A 153 -30.48 3.66 -13.58
C GLU A 153 -29.41 4.78 -13.61
N ASN A 154 -29.49 5.76 -12.71
CA ASN A 154 -28.59 6.91 -12.66
C ASN A 154 -27.71 6.98 -11.40
N SER A 155 -27.68 5.93 -10.57
CA SER A 155 -26.95 6.00 -9.29
C SER A 155 -26.29 4.69 -8.88
N THR A 156 -25.06 4.80 -8.38
CA THR A 156 -24.27 3.66 -7.90
C THR A 156 -23.80 3.94 -6.49
N ILE A 157 -23.85 2.90 -5.65
CA ILE A 157 -23.23 2.88 -4.34
C ILE A 157 -22.09 1.86 -4.34
N THR A 158 -20.96 2.27 -3.76
CA THR A 158 -19.84 1.39 -3.48
C THR A 158 -19.58 1.39 -1.99
N ALA A 159 -19.41 0.23 -1.39
CA ALA A 159 -18.92 0.10 -0.03
C ALA A 159 -17.78 -0.91 0.00
N GLY A 160 -16.74 -0.59 0.75
CA GLY A 160 -15.62 -1.51 0.90
C GLY A 160 -14.91 -1.39 2.23
N TYR A 161 -14.12 -2.41 2.50
CA TYR A 161 -13.41 -2.62 3.75
C TYR A 161 -12.07 -3.29 3.45
N SER A 162 -11.01 -2.81 4.08
CA SER A 162 -9.71 -3.45 4.06
C SER A 162 -9.14 -3.59 5.47
N TYR A 163 -8.52 -4.74 5.71
CA TYR A 163 -7.77 -5.05 6.91
C TYR A 163 -6.35 -5.45 6.52
N GLN A 164 -5.38 -4.94 7.26
CA GLN A 164 -3.98 -5.29 7.08
C GLN A 164 -3.30 -5.49 8.42
N ASN A 165 -2.57 -6.59 8.53
CA ASN A 165 -1.70 -6.90 9.65
C ASN A 165 -0.28 -7.08 9.14
N ALA A 166 0.68 -6.35 9.73
CA ALA A 166 2.09 -6.47 9.43
C ALA A 166 2.84 -6.64 10.76
N ASP A 167 3.59 -7.74 10.88
CA ASP A 167 4.46 -7.98 12.03
C ASP A 167 5.89 -8.23 11.52
N THR A 168 6.81 -7.40 11.98
CA THR A 168 8.24 -7.61 11.72
C THR A 168 8.95 -7.85 13.01
N THR A 169 9.57 -9.02 13.14
CA THR A 169 10.42 -9.36 14.28
C THR A 169 11.89 -9.18 13.90
N GLY A 170 12.72 -8.82 14.88
CA GLY A 170 14.13 -8.54 14.63
C GLY A 170 14.36 -7.26 13.82
N ASN A 171 13.43 -6.29 13.91
CA ASN A 171 13.56 -5.00 13.23
C ASN A 171 14.79 -4.24 13.76
N LEU A 172 15.42 -3.47 12.87
CA LEU A 172 16.52 -2.57 13.24
C LEU A 172 15.98 -1.20 13.63
N TRP A 173 16.72 -0.50 14.49
CA TRP A 173 16.54 0.92 14.74
C TRP A 173 17.90 1.60 14.55
N GLY A 174 18.00 2.43 13.52
CA GLY A 174 19.26 2.96 13.01
C GLY A 174 20.04 1.96 12.17
N ALA A 175 21.31 2.30 11.92
CA ALA A 175 22.21 1.54 11.07
C ALA A 175 23.45 1.05 11.85
N LEU A 176 24.26 0.22 11.20
CA LEU A 176 25.57 -0.15 11.70
C LEU A 176 26.47 1.09 11.80
N VAL A 177 27.38 1.07 12.77
CA VAL A 177 28.35 2.16 12.96
C VAL A 177 29.27 2.26 11.75
N LEU A 178 29.58 3.49 11.32
CA LEU A 178 30.48 3.72 10.18
C LEU A 178 31.96 3.55 10.55
N SER A 179 32.32 3.78 11.81
CA SER A 179 33.70 3.72 12.28
C SER A 179 33.75 3.15 13.69
N TYR A 180 34.83 2.44 14.00
CA TYR A 180 35.11 2.03 15.38
C TYR A 180 35.60 3.23 16.22
N GLY A 181 35.69 3.04 17.54
CA GLY A 181 36.12 4.11 18.47
C GLY A 181 37.53 4.64 18.21
N ASP A 182 38.36 3.87 17.50
CA ASP A 182 39.71 4.26 17.06
C ASP A 182 39.75 5.00 15.71
N LYS A 183 38.58 5.31 15.14
CA LYS A 183 38.37 5.99 13.85
C LYS A 183 38.72 5.17 12.61
N THR A 184 39.00 3.87 12.76
CA THR A 184 39.10 2.98 11.60
C THR A 184 37.71 2.71 11.01
N GLN A 185 37.67 2.46 9.70
CA GLN A 185 36.43 2.12 9.00
C GLN A 185 35.90 0.79 9.52
N ALA A 186 34.63 0.75 9.92
CA ALA A 186 34.01 -0.50 10.35
C ALA A 186 33.67 -1.37 9.13
N GLU A 187 33.95 -2.67 9.25
CA GLU A 187 33.67 -3.67 8.22
C GLU A 187 32.75 -4.75 8.79
N PHE A 188 31.69 -5.07 8.05
CA PHE A 188 30.70 -6.05 8.45
C PHE A 188 30.24 -6.89 7.27
N ASP A 189 29.87 -8.15 7.53
CA ASP A 189 29.14 -8.96 6.58
C ASP A 189 27.74 -8.38 6.34
N ARG A 190 27.21 -8.55 5.13
CA ARG A 190 25.87 -8.05 4.74
C ARG A 190 24.74 -8.55 5.64
N GLY A 191 24.89 -9.72 6.26
CA GLY A 191 23.86 -10.31 7.13
C GLY A 191 23.95 -9.91 8.61
N VAL A 192 24.90 -9.05 9.00
CA VAL A 192 25.00 -8.60 10.39
C VAL A 192 23.75 -7.79 10.76
N SER A 193 23.33 -7.91 12.01
CA SER A 193 22.18 -7.17 12.56
C SER A 193 22.50 -6.79 14.00
N THR A 194 22.10 -5.59 14.43
CA THR A 194 22.14 -5.16 15.83
C THR A 194 20.86 -5.50 16.59
N THR A 195 19.92 -6.16 15.91
CA THR A 195 18.63 -6.52 16.48
C THR A 195 18.73 -7.47 17.68
N GLN A 196 17.68 -7.48 18.50
CA GLN A 196 17.52 -8.36 19.66
C GLN A 196 16.23 -9.17 19.52
N ASP A 197 16.18 -10.36 20.10
CA ASP A 197 15.07 -11.31 19.93
C ASP A 197 13.69 -10.77 20.36
N TRP A 198 13.66 -9.75 21.23
CA TRP A 198 12.41 -9.12 21.70
C TRP A 198 11.92 -7.98 20.81
N THR A 199 12.73 -7.52 19.86
CA THR A 199 12.37 -6.40 18.99
C THR A 199 11.32 -6.85 17.99
N HIS A 200 10.25 -6.07 17.93
CA HIS A 200 9.20 -6.25 16.94
C HIS A 200 8.57 -4.91 16.59
N TRP A 201 8.04 -4.82 15.37
CA TRP A 201 7.22 -3.72 14.91
C TRP A 201 5.91 -4.27 14.37
N TYR A 202 4.87 -4.15 15.19
CA TYR A 202 3.53 -4.58 14.82
C TYR A 202 2.71 -3.39 14.32
N THR A 203 2.09 -3.54 13.15
CA THR A 203 1.15 -2.56 12.62
C THR A 203 -0.15 -3.21 12.18
N ASN A 204 -1.26 -2.62 12.60
CA ASN A 204 -2.59 -3.03 12.20
C ASN A 204 -3.32 -1.84 11.57
N ASN A 205 -3.77 -1.99 10.34
CA ASN A 205 -4.52 -0.98 9.61
C ASN A 205 -5.90 -1.51 9.23
N THR A 206 -6.92 -0.68 9.41
CA THR A 206 -8.29 -1.00 9.04
C THR A 206 -8.92 0.24 8.45
N THR A 207 -9.47 0.08 7.25
CA THR A 207 -10.10 1.15 6.50
C THR A 207 -11.45 0.67 6.02
N ALA A 208 -12.47 1.51 6.15
CA ALA A 208 -13.76 1.32 5.51
C ALA A 208 -14.05 2.52 4.64
N PHE A 209 -14.91 2.36 3.65
CA PHE A 209 -15.37 3.50 2.86
C PHE A 209 -16.74 3.25 2.28
N VAL A 210 -17.44 4.35 2.00
CA VAL A 210 -18.66 4.37 1.21
C VAL A 210 -18.54 5.48 0.18
N GLU A 211 -18.90 5.16 -1.05
CA GLU A 211 -18.94 6.08 -2.16
C GLU A 211 -20.33 6.02 -2.82
N TYR A 212 -20.86 7.17 -3.17
CA TYR A 212 -22.12 7.31 -3.89
C TYR A 212 -21.90 8.21 -5.11
N THR A 213 -22.26 7.70 -6.28
CA THR A 213 -22.21 8.45 -7.54
C THR A 213 -23.62 8.59 -8.11
N TYR A 214 -23.90 9.76 -8.68
CA TYR A 214 -25.18 10.08 -9.30
C TYR A 214 -24.98 10.85 -10.60
N GLN A 215 -25.57 10.35 -11.70
CA GLN A 215 -25.58 11.03 -12.98
C GLN A 215 -26.66 12.11 -13.01
N LEU A 216 -26.26 13.38 -12.93
CA LEU A 216 -27.18 14.53 -12.93
C LEU A 216 -27.70 14.87 -14.32
N ALA A 217 -26.85 14.72 -15.34
CA ALA A 217 -27.12 14.93 -16.76
C ALA A 217 -26.06 14.19 -17.58
N PRO A 218 -26.16 14.01 -18.91
CA PRO A 218 -25.22 13.18 -19.68
C PRO A 218 -23.72 13.48 -19.49
N ASN A 219 -23.38 14.73 -19.13
CA ASN A 219 -21.98 15.17 -18.92
C ASN A 219 -21.70 15.66 -17.50
N TRP A 220 -22.61 15.41 -16.54
CA TRP A 220 -22.48 15.85 -15.16
C TRP A 220 -22.69 14.70 -14.19
N GLU A 221 -21.68 14.44 -13.36
CA GLU A 221 -21.69 13.47 -12.28
C GLU A 221 -21.47 14.18 -10.95
N ALA A 222 -22.22 13.77 -9.92
CA ALA A 222 -21.91 14.09 -8.53
C ALA A 222 -21.35 12.84 -7.85
N LYS A 223 -20.25 12.99 -7.13
CA LYS A 223 -19.59 11.92 -6.36
C LYS A 223 -19.41 12.36 -4.91
N LEU A 224 -19.87 11.53 -3.99
CA LEU A 224 -19.68 11.67 -2.56
C LEU A 224 -18.88 10.48 -2.04
N THR A 225 -17.82 10.73 -1.27
CA THR A 225 -17.00 9.68 -0.66
C THR A 225 -16.82 9.95 0.81
N TYR A 226 -16.95 8.91 1.62
CA TYR A 226 -16.66 8.89 3.05
C TYR A 226 -15.70 7.73 3.34
N ASN A 227 -14.59 8.00 4.02
CA ASN A 227 -13.59 7.01 4.43
C ASN A 227 -13.37 7.09 5.95
#